data_AF-A0A7V7AAF9-F1
#
_entry.id   AF-A0A7V7AAF9-F1
#
_cell.length_a   1.000
_cell.length_b   1.000
_cell.length_c   1.000
_cell.angle_alpha   90.00
_cell.angle_beta   90.00
_cell.angle_gamma   90.00
#
_symmetry.space_group_name_H-M   'P 1'
#
loop_
_entity.id
_entity.type
_entity.pdbx_description
1 polymer ?
#
loop_
_entity_poly.entity_id
_entity_poly.type
_entity_poly.pdbx_seq_one_letter_code
_entity_poly.pdbx_strand_id
1 'polypeptide(L)' 'GDISKEICGGPHVKNISELGTFKIEKEESSSAGVRRIRATLN' A
#
# COMPACT_ATOMS: atom_id res chain seq x y z
N GLY A 1 0.10 -17.66 2.92
CA GLY A 1 -0.98 -16.68 3.11
C GLY A 1 -0.59 -15.49 2.28
N ASP A 2 -1.04 -15.49 1.04
CA ASP A 2 -0.23 -14.90 -0.05
C ASP A 2 -0.79 -13.56 -0.55
N ILE A 3 -2.01 -13.21 -0.13
CA ILE A 3 -2.70 -11.94 -0.43
C ILE A 3 -3.54 -11.46 0.77
N SER A 4 -3.73 -10.14 0.88
CA SER A 4 -4.60 -9.52 1.91
C SER A 4 -6.09 -9.84 1.64
N LYS A 5 -6.89 -9.93 2.72
CA LYS A 5 -8.36 -10.15 2.69
C LYS A 5 -9.08 -9.21 3.64
N GLU A 6 -8.79 -7.91 3.50
CA GLU A 6 -9.38 -6.87 4.35
C GLU A 6 -10.85 -6.60 4.00
N ILE A 7 -11.59 -6.11 5.01
CA ILE A 7 -12.96 -5.63 4.81
C ILE A 7 -12.86 -4.17 4.33
N CYS A 8 -13.13 -3.95 3.05
CA CYS A 8 -13.14 -2.63 2.43
C CYS A 8 -14.42 -2.46 1.59
N GLY A 9 -15.05 -1.29 1.65
CA GLY A 9 -16.27 -0.95 0.91
C GLY A 9 -16.04 -0.05 -0.32
N GLY A 10 -14.79 0.20 -0.68
CA GLY A 10 -14.42 1.09 -1.79
C GLY A 10 -14.32 0.38 -3.14
N PRO A 11 -14.20 1.15 -4.24
CA PRO A 11 -13.98 0.58 -5.57
C PRO A 11 -12.57 -0.01 -5.69
N HIS A 12 -12.46 -1.24 -6.18
CA HIS A 12 -11.18 -1.93 -6.38
C HIS A 12 -10.95 -2.23 -7.87
N VAL A 13 -9.69 -2.23 -8.28
CA VAL A 13 -9.28 -2.80 -9.57
C VAL A 13 -9.47 -4.32 -9.56
N LYS A 14 -9.58 -4.94 -10.74
CA LYS A 14 -9.79 -6.39 -10.85
C LYS A 14 -8.52 -7.18 -10.53
N ASN A 15 -7.35 -6.66 -10.91
CA ASN A 15 -6.04 -7.28 -10.64
C ASN A 15 -5.00 -6.25 -10.21
N ILE A 16 -4.11 -6.62 -9.29
CA ILE A 16 -3.04 -5.74 -8.77
C ILE A 16 -2.08 -5.30 -9.88
N SER A 17 -1.84 -6.12 -10.90
CA SER A 17 -0.98 -5.79 -12.05
C SER A 17 -1.43 -4.57 -12.84
N GLU A 18 -2.71 -4.16 -12.72
CA GLU A 18 -3.25 -2.96 -13.37
C GLU A 18 -2.76 -1.67 -12.69
N LEU A 19 -2.30 -1.74 -11.44
CA LEU A 19 -1.84 -0.57 -10.67
C LEU A 19 -0.39 -0.15 -11.00
N GLY A 20 0.31 -0.91 -11.85
CA GLY A 20 1.69 -0.60 -12.24
C GLY A 20 2.71 -0.85 -11.13
N THR A 21 3.70 0.03 -11.02
CA THR A 21 4.81 -0.15 -10.07
C THR A 21 4.57 0.65 -8.79
N PHE A 22 4.46 -0.06 -7.67
CA PHE A 22 4.43 0.56 -6.35
C PHE A 22 5.84 1.01 -5.94
N LYS A 23 6.06 2.32 -5.85
CA LYS A 23 7.34 2.91 -5.49
C LYS A 23 7.26 3.61 -4.14
N ILE A 24 8.11 3.21 -3.20
CA ILE A 24 8.25 3.91 -1.91
C ILE A 24 9.04 5.20 -2.13
N GLU A 25 8.46 6.32 -1.73
CA GLU A 25 9.07 7.65 -1.84
C GLU A 25 9.78 8.06 -0.56
N LYS A 26 9.18 7.73 0.58
CA LYS A 26 9.70 8.11 1.90
C LYS A 26 9.28 7.10 2.94
N GLU A 27 10.18 6.85 3.88
CA GLU A 27 9.89 6.11 5.10
C GLU A 27 10.41 6.90 6.30
N GLU A 28 9.58 7.11 7.31
CA GLU A 28 9.93 7.90 8.49
C GLU A 28 9.33 7.33 9.78
N SER A 29 9.98 7.62 10.91
CA SER A 29 9.43 7.31 12.23
C SER A 29 8.27 8.26 12.53
N SER A 30 7.09 7.72 12.87
CA SER A 30 5.93 8.52 13.25
C SER A 30 5.77 8.62 14.78
N SER A 31 6.22 7.62 15.54
CA SER A 31 6.18 7.53 17.01
C SER A 31 6.96 6.29 17.47
N ALA A 32 7.14 6.10 18.78
CA ALA A 32 7.79 4.91 19.33
C ALA A 32 7.11 3.63 18.80
N GLY A 33 7.88 2.81 18.07
CA GLY A 33 7.39 1.57 17.45
C GLY A 33 6.53 1.73 16.19
N VAL A 34 6.33 2.94 15.67
CA VAL A 34 5.46 3.20 14.51
C VAL A 34 6.26 3.85 13.38
N ARG A 35 6.21 3.22 12.19
CA ARG A 35 6.81 3.74 10.95
C ARG A 35 5.72 4.13 9.96
N ARG A 36 5.93 5.22 9.23
CA ARG A 36 5.05 5.68 8.16
C ARG A 36 5.76 5.54 6.84
N ILE A 37 5.12 4.84 5.90
CA ILE A 37 5.60 4.63 4.54
C ILE A 37 4.71 5.44 3.60
N ARG A 38 5.32 6.28 2.77
CA ARG A 38 4.66 7.00 1.67
C ARG A 38 5.14 6.41 0.36
N ALA A 39 4.20 6.15 -0.54
CA ALA A 39 4.46 5.53 -1.81
C ALA A 39 3.49 6.03 -2.88
N THR A 40 3.92 5.94 -4.13
CA THR A 40 3.16 6.28 -5.32
C THR A 40 3.03 5.06 -6.24
N LEU A 41 1.98 5.07 -7.06
CA LEU A 41 1.77 4.10 -8.14
C LEU A 41 2.18 4.79 -9.45
N ASN A 42 3.10 4.18 -10.19
CA ASN A 42 3.59 4.66 -11.49
C ASN A 42 3.16 3.74 -12.63
#